data_AF-A0A937JR99-F1
#
_entry.id   AF-A0A937JR99-F1
#
_cell.length_a   1.000
_cell.length_b   1.000
_cell.length_c   1.000
_cell.angle_alpha   90.00
_cell.angle_beta   90.00
_cell.angle_gamma   90.00
#
_symmetry.space_group_name_H-M   'P 1'
#
loop_
_entity.id
_entity.type
_entity.pdbx_description
1 polymer ?
#
loop_
_entity_poly.entity_id
_entity_poly.type
_entity_poly.pdbx_seq_one_letter_code
_entity_poly.pdbx_strand_id
1 'polypeptide(L)'
;MPFDDELSKSRFARWLVHHSRLAGCDTTAIQTQMTILLLTGIALSDGLDATMTASLADALGVTPQDITTAYIGEMRRTVLTKIRSHPDLRALDAQLDQLLRNH
;
A
#
# COMPACT_ATOMS: atom_id res chain seq x y z
N MET A 1 -17.15 -3.93 -7.41
CA MET A 1 -16.53 -3.24 -6.26
C MET A 1 -15.41 -2.37 -6.80
N PRO A 2 -15.46 -1.03 -6.68
CA PRO A 2 -14.46 -0.13 -7.29
C PRO A 2 -13.06 -0.20 -6.66
N PHE A 3 -12.94 -0.76 -5.45
CA PHE A 3 -11.66 -0.89 -4.73
C PHE A 3 -10.69 -1.92 -5.34
N ASP A 4 -11.21 -2.99 -5.95
CA ASP A 4 -10.38 -4.06 -6.53
C ASP A 4 -9.59 -3.57 -7.75
N ASP A 5 -10.14 -2.58 -8.47
CA ASP A 5 -9.59 -2.06 -9.71
C ASP A 5 -8.47 -1.03 -9.50
N GLU A 6 -8.41 -0.39 -8.33
CA GLU A 6 -7.30 0.48 -7.93
C GLU A 6 -6.16 -0.31 -7.29
N LEU A 7 -6.49 -1.28 -6.43
CA LEU A 7 -5.49 -2.14 -5.78
C LEU A 7 -4.73 -2.98 -6.81
N SER A 8 -5.41 -3.50 -7.83
CA SER A 8 -4.76 -4.24 -8.94
C SER A 8 -3.78 -3.39 -9.77
N LYS A 9 -3.94 -2.06 -9.77
CA LYS A 9 -3.05 -1.10 -10.45
C LYS A 9 -1.90 -0.62 -9.56
N SER A 10 -1.91 -0.97 -8.28
CA SER A 10 -0.86 -0.63 -7.32
C SER A 10 0.53 -1.05 -7.81
N ARG A 11 1.57 -0.27 -7.48
CA ARG A 11 2.94 -0.70 -7.72
C ARG A 11 3.28 -1.89 -6.82
N PHE A 12 2.78 -1.92 -5.59
CA PHE A 12 3.00 -3.02 -4.67
C PHE A 12 2.30 -4.31 -5.11
N ALA A 13 1.05 -4.25 -5.61
CA ALA A 13 0.38 -5.42 -6.16
C ALA A 13 1.16 -6.05 -7.34
N ARG A 14 1.68 -5.22 -8.25
CA ARG A 14 2.54 -5.70 -9.36
C ARG A 14 3.85 -6.28 -8.87
N TRP A 15 4.43 -5.70 -7.82
CA TRP A 15 5.62 -6.24 -7.17
C TRP A 15 5.35 -7.62 -6.56
N LEU A 16 4.23 -7.80 -5.87
CA LEU A 16 3.81 -9.10 -5.34
C LEU A 16 3.59 -10.13 -6.46
N VAL A 17 2.88 -9.77 -7.54
CA VAL A 17 2.71 -10.66 -8.70
C VAL A 17 4.06 -11.10 -9.26
N HIS A 18 4.99 -10.17 -9.42
CA HIS A 18 6.32 -10.48 -9.95
C HIS A 18 7.07 -11.48 -9.04
N HIS A 19 7.16 -11.20 -7.74
CA HIS A 19 7.87 -12.07 -6.82
C HIS A 19 7.16 -13.41 -6.58
N SER A 20 5.83 -13.44 -6.58
CA SER A 20 5.06 -14.69 -6.55
C SER A 20 5.34 -15.56 -7.77
N ARG A 21 5.50 -14.97 -8.97
CA ARG A 21 5.91 -15.73 -10.16
C ARG A 21 7.33 -16.29 -10.04
N LEU A 22 8.26 -15.51 -9.50
CA LEU A 22 9.63 -15.96 -9.27
C LEU A 22 9.70 -17.10 -8.24
N ALA A 23 8.81 -17.08 -7.24
CA ALA A 23 8.65 -18.16 -6.25
C ALA A 23 7.91 -19.39 -6.81
N GLY A 24 7.48 -19.37 -8.07
CA GLY A 24 6.79 -20.49 -8.72
C GLY A 24 5.28 -20.57 -8.45
N CYS A 25 4.67 -19.53 -7.88
CA CYS A 25 3.23 -19.51 -7.64
C CYS A 25 2.44 -19.27 -8.93
N ASP A 26 1.29 -19.93 -9.06
CA ASP A 26 0.32 -19.62 -10.10
C ASP A 26 -0.44 -18.31 -9.79
N THR A 27 0.03 -17.21 -10.39
CA THR A 27 -0.60 -15.89 -10.26
C THR A 27 -1.87 -15.71 -11.11
N THR A 28 -2.27 -16.72 -11.90
CA THR A 28 -3.54 -16.72 -12.63
C THR A 28 -4.66 -17.37 -11.84
N ALA A 29 -4.33 -18.19 -10.84
CA ALA A 29 -5.30 -18.75 -9.91
C ALA A 29 -6.00 -17.63 -9.13
N ILE A 30 -7.34 -17.70 -9.10
CA ILE A 30 -8.19 -16.70 -8.42
C ILE A 30 -7.78 -16.53 -6.96
N GLN A 31 -7.47 -17.63 -6.27
CA GLN A 31 -7.07 -17.59 -4.87
C GLN A 31 -5.79 -16.79 -4.66
N THR A 32 -4.77 -17.00 -5.49
CA THR A 32 -3.52 -16.22 -5.46
C THR A 32 -3.77 -14.74 -5.71
N GLN A 33 -4.63 -14.42 -6.69
CA GLN A 33 -4.98 -13.03 -7.01
C GLN A 33 -5.68 -12.35 -5.84
N MET A 34 -6.64 -13.02 -5.20
CA MET A 34 -7.32 -12.52 -4.00
C MET A 34 -6.34 -12.29 -2.85
N THR A 35 -5.41 -13.22 -2.61
CA THR A 35 -4.37 -13.06 -1.59
C THR A 35 -3.50 -11.84 -1.87
N ILE A 36 -3.06 -11.63 -3.12
CA ILE A 36 -2.26 -10.47 -3.50
C ILE A 36 -3.03 -9.17 -3.26
N LEU A 37 -4.30 -9.10 -3.65
CA LEU A 37 -5.13 -7.90 -3.44
C LEU A 37 -5.35 -7.62 -1.95
N LEU A 38 -5.62 -8.66 -1.16
CA LEU A 38 -5.79 -8.53 0.29
C LEU A 38 -4.50 -8.02 0.97
N LEU A 39 -3.35 -8.62 0.66
CA LEU A 39 -2.06 -8.15 1.18
C LEU A 39 -1.75 -6.72 0.75
N THR A 40 -2.08 -6.35 -0.49
CA THR A 40 -1.93 -4.98 -0.98
C THR A 40 -2.80 -4.01 -0.19
N GLY A 41 -4.08 -4.35 0.04
CA GLY A 41 -5.00 -3.52 0.78
C GLY A 41 -4.55 -3.26 2.22
N ILE A 42 -4.06 -4.30 2.91
CA ILE A 42 -3.52 -4.19 4.27
C ILE A 42 -2.27 -3.31 4.28
N ALA A 43 -1.29 -3.63 3.43
CA ALA A 43 -0.01 -2.92 3.37
C ALA A 43 -0.17 -1.42 3.06
N LEU A 44 -1.12 -1.04 2.20
CA LEU A 44 -1.34 0.36 1.83
C LEU A 44 -2.26 1.14 2.80
N SER A 45 -2.97 0.44 3.68
CA SER A 45 -3.85 1.07 4.67
C SER A 45 -3.15 1.28 6.01
N ASP A 46 -2.66 0.21 6.63
CA ASP A 46 -2.06 0.22 7.97
C ASP A 46 -0.60 -0.26 7.98
N GLY A 47 -0.11 -0.75 6.85
CA GLY A 47 1.17 -1.45 6.77
C GLY A 47 1.03 -2.91 7.17
N LEU A 48 2.12 -3.67 7.00
CA LEU A 48 2.21 -5.05 7.43
C LEU A 48 2.91 -5.11 8.79
N ASP A 49 2.43 -5.95 9.69
CA ASP A 49 3.15 -6.23 10.93
C ASP A 49 4.42 -7.06 10.66
N ALA A 50 5.29 -7.16 11.67
CA ALA A 50 6.57 -7.85 11.55
C ALA A 50 6.41 -9.35 11.21
N THR A 51 5.39 -10.00 11.74
CA THR A 51 5.12 -11.43 11.54
C THR A 51 4.66 -11.69 10.10
N MET A 52 3.70 -10.91 9.60
CA MET A 52 3.23 -10.97 8.22
C MET A 52 4.36 -10.64 7.24
N THR A 53 5.17 -9.63 7.55
CA THR A 53 6.32 -9.24 6.71
C THR A 53 7.34 -10.35 6.64
N ALA A 54 7.68 -11.00 7.76
CA ALA A 54 8.62 -12.12 7.77
C ALA A 54 8.09 -13.34 7.01
N SER A 55 6.83 -13.73 7.25
CA SER A 55 6.21 -14.85 6.54
C SER A 55 6.13 -14.62 5.02
N LEU A 56 5.82 -13.39 4.61
CA LEU A 56 5.77 -13.02 3.20
C LEU A 56 7.18 -12.97 2.59
N ALA A 57 8.19 -12.55 3.35
CA ALA A 57 9.58 -12.53 2.91
C ALA A 57 10.08 -13.94 2.62
N ASP A 58 9.81 -14.86 3.53
CA ASP A 58 10.15 -16.28 3.39
C ASP A 58 9.43 -16.90 2.18
N ALA A 59 8.12 -16.69 2.06
CA ALA A 59 7.33 -17.23 0.96
C ALA A 59 7.75 -16.72 -0.44
N LEU A 60 8.28 -15.50 -0.51
CA LEU A 60 8.68 -14.86 -1.77
C LEU A 60 10.19 -14.94 -2.04
N GLY A 61 10.98 -15.49 -1.11
CA GLY A 61 12.45 -15.58 -1.23
C GLY A 61 13.14 -14.21 -1.26
N VAL A 62 12.65 -13.25 -0.48
CA VAL A 62 13.17 -11.87 -0.39
C VAL A 62 13.46 -11.50 1.07
N THR A 63 14.04 -10.32 1.32
CA THR A 63 14.21 -9.85 2.70
C THR A 63 12.95 -9.12 3.20
N PRO A 64 12.70 -9.08 4.52
CA PRO A 64 11.63 -8.24 5.09
C PRO A 64 11.76 -6.76 4.68
N GLN A 65 13.00 -6.27 4.54
CA GLN A 65 13.26 -4.90 4.13
C GLN A 65 12.86 -4.62 2.67
N ASP A 66 12.98 -5.60 1.78
CA ASP A 66 12.52 -5.47 0.39
C ASP A 66 11.00 -5.27 0.33
N ILE A 67 10.25 -6.02 1.15
CA ILE A 67 8.79 -5.89 1.24
C ILE A 67 8.41 -4.50 1.74
N THR A 68 8.97 -4.06 2.87
CA THR A 68 8.68 -2.73 3.41
C THR A 68 9.01 -1.65 2.39
N THR A 69 10.17 -1.75 1.73
CA THR A 69 10.58 -0.80 0.68
C THR A 69 9.59 -0.77 -0.48
N ALA A 70 9.03 -1.92 -0.86
CA ALA A 70 8.11 -2.06 -1.98
C ALA A 70 6.77 -1.34 -1.75
N TYR A 71 6.23 -1.32 -0.52
CA TYR A 71 4.93 -0.68 -0.25
C TYR A 71 5.00 0.68 0.46
N ILE A 72 6.07 1.01 1.20
CA ILE A 72 6.10 2.18 2.10
C ILE A 72 5.88 3.51 1.37
N GLY A 73 6.43 3.67 0.17
CA GLY A 73 6.29 4.90 -0.61
C GLY A 73 4.86 5.13 -1.09
N GLU A 74 4.15 4.04 -1.44
CA GLU A 74 2.75 4.12 -1.87
C GLU A 74 1.82 4.28 -0.67
N MET A 75 2.04 3.53 0.42
CA MET A 75 1.31 3.66 1.69
C MET A 75 1.36 5.10 2.20
N ARG A 76 2.54 5.72 2.25
CA ARG A 76 2.68 7.14 2.67
C ARG A 76 1.82 8.08 1.83
N ARG A 77 1.77 7.89 0.51
CA ARG A 77 0.90 8.71 -0.37
C ARG A 77 -0.58 8.49 -0.10
N THR A 78 -0.99 7.24 0.10
CA THR A 78 -2.39 6.88 0.42
C THR A 78 -2.81 7.49 1.76
N VAL A 79 -1.99 7.31 2.81
CA VAL A 79 -2.23 7.86 4.14
C VAL A 79 -2.24 9.39 4.11
N LEU A 80 -1.28 10.05 3.45
CA LEU A 80 -1.28 11.51 3.32
C LEU A 80 -2.49 12.05 2.56
N THR A 81 -2.96 11.33 1.53
CA THR A 81 -4.18 11.70 0.80
C THR A 81 -5.41 11.59 1.71
N LYS A 82 -5.51 10.51 2.50
CA LYS A 82 -6.60 10.34 3.49
C LYS A 82 -6.56 11.44 4.55
N ILE A 83 -5.39 11.75 5.10
CA ILE A 83 -5.16 12.84 6.07
C ILE A 83 -5.60 14.19 5.46
N ARG A 84 -5.17 14.53 4.25
CA ARG A 84 -5.58 15.76 3.56
C ARG A 84 -7.06 15.81 3.18
N SER A 85 -7.72 14.67 3.10
CA SER A 85 -9.16 14.60 2.85
C SER A 85 -9.99 14.81 4.12
N HIS A 86 -9.37 14.76 5.31
CA HIS A 86 -10.05 15.03 6.57
C HIS A 86 -10.45 16.52 6.66
N PRO A 87 -11.72 16.82 6.95
CA PRO A 87 -12.23 18.20 6.97
C PRO A 87 -11.51 19.08 7.99
N ASP A 88 -11.08 18.53 9.13
CA ASP A 88 -10.36 19.27 10.16
C ASP A 88 -8.98 19.75 9.68
N LEU A 89 -8.30 18.96 8.86
CA LEU A 89 -7.00 19.34 8.30
C LEU A 89 -7.13 20.26 7.10
N ARG A 90 -8.21 20.13 6.31
CA ARG A 90 -8.55 21.13 5.28
C ARG A 90 -8.87 22.49 5.89
N ALA A 91 -9.58 22.51 7.01
CA ALA A 91 -9.86 23.73 7.75
C ALA A 91 -8.57 24.34 8.29
N LEU A 92 -7.65 23.52 8.82
CA LEU A 92 -6.34 23.96 9.29
C LEU A 92 -5.47 24.53 8.16
N ASP A 93 -5.45 23.89 6.99
CA ASP A 93 -4.69 24.33 5.80
C ASP A 93 -5.24 25.68 5.28
N ALA A 94 -6.57 25.82 5.24
CA ALA A 94 -7.22 27.08 4.86
C ALA A 94 -6.93 28.21 5.85
N GLN A 95 -6.89 27.92 7.15
CA GLN A 95 -6.53 28.90 8.19
C GLN A 95 -5.06 29.32 8.10
N LEU A 96 -4.15 28.40 7.81
CA LEU A 96 -2.72 28.69 7.62
C LEU A 96 -2.49 29.56 6.38
N ASP A 97 -3.15 29.23 5.27
CA ASP A 97 -3.12 30.04 4.04
C ASP A 97 -3.64 31.46 4.26
N GLN A 98 -4.65 31.62 5.12
CA GLN A 98 -5.23 32.92 5.44
C GLN A 98 -4.30 33.74 6.35
N LEU A 99 -3.55 33.10 7.25
CA LEU A 99 -2.53 33.76 8.06
C LEU A 99 -1.31 34.19 7.23
N LEU A 100 -0.87 33.35 6.28
CA LEU A 100 0.27 33.65 5.40
C LEU A 100 -0.01 34.73 4.34
N ARG A 101 -1.29 35.00 4.01
CA ARG A 101 -1.68 36.08 3.08
C ARG A 101 -1.97 37.42 3.77
N ASN A 102 -2.07 37.43 5.09
CA ASN A 102 -2.33 38.63 5.89
C ASN A 102 -1.04 39.20 6.54
N HIS A 103 0.13 38.73 6.09
CA HIS A 103 1.46 39.29 6.31
C HIS A 103 2.13 39.51 4.96
#